data_AF-A0A7S2NEG5-F1
#
_entry.id   AF-A0A7S2NEG5-F1
#
_cell.length_a   1.000
_cell.length_b   1.000
_cell.length_c   1.000
_cell.angle_alpha   90.00
_cell.angle_beta   90.00
_cell.angle_gamma   90.00
#
_symmetry.space_group_name_H-M   'P 1'
#
loop_
_entity.id
_entity.type
_entity.pdbx_description
1 polymer ?
#
loop_
_entity_poly.entity_id
_entity_poly.type
_entity_poly.pdbx_seq_one_letter_code
_entity_poly.pdbx_strand_id
1 'polypeptide(L)'
;AKFHRVIPGFMAQGGDFELGDGRGGESIYGGKFSDEAGGLALRHAKRGLLSMANSGRDTNGSQFFIIFKPAHHLNGKHCVFGEIVEGLATLDAIEGVKTQSDDRPIAPIVIARCGQLERRVVGVKRVKRKKNAEAEESADDSDSSSSSSSSDKKKKKKKK
;
A
#
# COMPACT_ATOMS: atom_id res chain seq x y z
N ALA A 1 13.79 -16.91 -0.14
CA ALA A 1 12.52 -17.67 -0.04
C ALA A 1 12.05 -18.06 -1.44
N LYS A 2 11.28 -19.15 -1.57
CA LYS A 2 10.74 -19.65 -2.86
C LYS A 2 9.31 -19.16 -3.09
N PHE A 3 8.91 -19.08 -4.35
CA PHE A 3 7.48 -19.03 -4.69
C PHE A 3 6.92 -20.44 -4.50
N HIS A 4 6.10 -20.61 -3.48
CA HIS A 4 5.53 -21.91 -3.12
C HIS A 4 4.17 -22.14 -3.79
N ARG A 5 3.61 -21.14 -4.47
CA ARG A 5 2.33 -21.24 -5.17
C ARG A 5 2.30 -20.34 -6.39
N VAL A 6 1.97 -20.88 -7.56
CA VAL A 6 1.83 -20.14 -8.82
C VAL A 6 0.58 -20.62 -9.54
N ILE A 7 -0.34 -19.70 -9.82
CA ILE A 7 -1.55 -19.96 -10.60
C ILE A 7 -1.48 -19.11 -11.87
N PRO A 8 -1.22 -19.73 -13.04
CA PRO A 8 -1.22 -19.02 -14.31
C PRO A 8 -2.52 -18.26 -14.54
N GLY A 9 -2.42 -17.01 -15.01
CA GLY A 9 -3.55 -16.11 -15.20
C GLY A 9 -4.09 -15.48 -13.91
N PHE A 10 -3.52 -15.78 -12.74
CA PHE A 10 -3.94 -15.19 -11.46
C PHE A 10 -2.78 -14.55 -10.71
N MET A 11 -1.89 -15.32 -10.07
CA MET A 11 -0.83 -14.79 -9.21
C MET A 11 0.30 -15.77 -8.95
N ALA A 12 1.44 -15.24 -8.49
CA ALA A 12 2.54 -15.99 -7.87
C ALA A 12 2.74 -15.53 -6.43
N GLN A 13 2.73 -16.47 -5.48
CA GLN A 13 2.84 -16.24 -4.04
C GLN A 13 4.14 -16.81 -3.48
N GLY A 14 4.80 -16.01 -2.64
CA GLY A 14 6.06 -16.31 -1.99
C GLY A 14 6.15 -15.68 -0.61
N GLY A 15 7.37 -15.55 -0.08
CA GLY A 15 7.62 -14.91 1.22
C GLY A 15 7.47 -15.81 2.44
N ASP A 16 7.09 -17.08 2.27
CA ASP A 16 7.20 -18.09 3.34
C ASP A 16 8.66 -18.57 3.41
N PHE A 17 9.40 -18.06 4.41
CA PHE A 17 10.80 -18.40 4.64
C PHE A 17 10.99 -19.47 5.74
N GLU A 18 9.96 -19.74 6.53
CA GLU A 18 10.03 -20.68 7.66
C GLU A 18 9.78 -22.12 7.20
N LEU A 19 8.67 -22.34 6.49
CA LEU A 19 8.23 -23.68 6.06
C LEU A 19 8.32 -23.84 4.54
N GLY A 20 8.16 -22.73 3.81
CA GLY A 20 8.16 -22.73 2.36
C GLY A 20 7.01 -23.54 1.75
N ASP A 21 5.90 -23.68 2.44
CA ASP A 21 4.74 -24.46 2.01
C ASP A 21 3.43 -23.65 2.01
N GLY A 22 3.51 -22.38 2.37
CA GLY A 22 2.41 -21.43 2.45
C GLY A 22 1.82 -21.28 3.85
N ARG A 23 2.25 -22.07 4.84
CA ARG A 23 1.75 -21.99 6.21
C ARG A 23 2.62 -21.16 7.15
N GLY A 24 3.88 -20.92 6.77
CA GLY A 24 4.85 -20.23 7.61
C GLY A 24 4.90 -18.72 7.40
N GLY A 25 5.84 -18.09 8.08
CA GLY A 25 6.23 -16.71 7.88
C GLY A 25 5.65 -15.76 8.93
N GLU A 26 6.56 -15.03 9.56
CA GLU A 26 6.28 -13.96 10.50
C GLU A 26 6.65 -12.57 9.94
N SER A 27 6.16 -11.52 10.61
CA SER A 27 6.61 -10.16 10.40
C SER A 27 7.77 -9.81 11.33
N ILE A 28 8.48 -8.73 10.99
CA ILE A 28 9.55 -8.18 11.84
C ILE A 28 9.06 -7.64 13.20
N TYR A 29 7.74 -7.49 13.37
CA TYR A 29 7.13 -6.98 14.60
C TYR A 29 6.86 -8.09 15.63
N GLY A 30 7.19 -9.35 15.32
CA GLY A 30 6.91 -10.51 16.18
C GLY A 30 5.46 -10.98 16.03
N GLY A 31 5.17 -11.73 14.97
CA GLY A 31 3.84 -12.25 14.66
C GLY A 31 3.20 -11.59 13.43
N LYS A 32 1.89 -11.34 13.48
CA LYS A 32 1.11 -10.73 12.38
C LYS A 32 0.85 -9.24 12.61
N PHE A 33 0.57 -8.50 11.55
CA PHE A 33 0.24 -7.06 11.60
C PHE A 33 -1.02 -6.70 10.82
N SER A 34 -1.57 -5.52 11.16
CA SER A 34 -2.82 -4.99 10.64
C SER A 34 -2.79 -4.66 9.15
N ASP A 35 -3.96 -4.62 8.53
CA ASP A 35 -4.11 -4.10 7.18
C ASP A 35 -3.94 -2.58 7.16
N GLU A 36 -3.29 -2.07 6.12
CA GLU A 36 -3.13 -0.64 5.90
C GLU A 36 -4.28 -0.09 5.06
N ALA A 37 -5.01 0.90 5.58
CA ALA A 37 -6.15 1.50 4.89
C ALA A 37 -5.81 2.02 3.48
N GLY A 38 -4.61 2.59 3.31
CA GLY A 38 -4.12 3.03 2.00
C GLY A 38 -3.94 1.88 1.02
N GLY A 39 -3.36 0.76 1.48
CA GLY A 39 -3.17 -0.44 0.66
C GLY A 39 -4.48 -1.14 0.31
N LEU A 40 -5.45 -1.16 1.23
CA LEU A 40 -6.79 -1.73 0.98
C LEU A 40 -7.63 -0.91 0.00
N ALA A 41 -7.39 0.40 -0.08
CA ALA A 41 -8.09 1.30 -1.01
C ALA A 41 -7.63 1.10 -2.48
N LEU A 42 -6.43 0.57 -2.68
CA LEU A 42 -5.90 0.28 -4.01
C LEU A 42 -6.59 -0.94 -4.63
N ARG A 43 -6.86 -0.85 -5.93
CA ARG A 43 -7.53 -1.90 -6.70
C ARG A 43 -6.52 -2.79 -7.39
N HIS A 44 -6.75 -4.11 -7.33
CA HIS A 44 -6.02 -5.13 -8.09
C HIS A 44 -6.45 -5.08 -9.56
N ALA A 45 -6.11 -3.99 -10.25
CA ALA A 45 -6.66 -3.62 -11.54
C ALA A 45 -5.70 -3.86 -12.73
N LYS A 46 -4.43 -4.18 -12.47
CA LYS A 46 -3.43 -4.41 -13.52
C LYS A 46 -2.43 -5.49 -13.13
N ARG A 47 -1.79 -6.09 -14.13
CA ARG A 47 -0.66 -7.03 -13.95
C ARG A 47 0.48 -6.35 -13.17
N GLY A 48 1.20 -7.15 -12.37
CA GLY A 48 2.42 -6.73 -11.69
C GLY A 48 2.19 -6.00 -10.37
N LEU A 49 0.95 -5.91 -9.86
CA LEU A 49 0.71 -5.39 -8.52
C LEU A 49 1.19 -6.40 -7.46
N LEU A 50 1.87 -5.87 -6.45
CA LEU A 50 2.45 -6.59 -5.33
C LEU A 50 1.59 -6.34 -4.07
N SER A 51 1.14 -7.42 -3.46
CA SER A 51 0.17 -7.37 -2.36
C SER A 51 0.50 -8.36 -1.24
N MET A 52 0.06 -8.05 -0.02
CA MET A 52 0.22 -8.93 1.14
C MET A 52 -0.70 -10.15 1.06
N ALA A 53 -0.14 -11.35 1.29
CA ALA A 53 -0.94 -12.53 1.55
C ALA A 53 -1.34 -12.56 3.04
N ASN A 54 -2.57 -12.95 3.32
CA ASN A 54 -3.11 -13.03 4.68
C ASN A 54 -4.11 -14.18 4.80
N SER A 55 -4.48 -14.52 6.04
CA SER A 55 -5.45 -15.56 6.37
C SER A 55 -6.77 -14.96 6.91
N GLY A 56 -7.03 -13.70 6.57
CA GLY A 56 -8.10 -12.88 7.15
C GLY A 56 -7.61 -11.46 7.46
N ARG A 57 -8.55 -10.61 7.89
CA ARG A 57 -8.27 -9.21 8.25
C ARG A 57 -7.17 -9.15 9.31
N ASP A 58 -6.25 -8.20 9.14
CA ASP A 58 -5.20 -7.89 10.11
C ASP A 58 -4.25 -9.07 10.44
N THR A 59 -4.04 -9.97 9.47
CA THR A 59 -3.16 -11.14 9.63
C THR A 59 -1.96 -11.14 8.67
N ASN A 60 -1.46 -9.96 8.30
CA ASN A 60 -0.31 -9.84 7.41
C ASN A 60 0.97 -10.35 8.08
N GLY A 61 1.85 -10.99 7.31
CA GLY A 61 3.13 -11.52 7.79
C GLY A 61 4.25 -11.20 6.80
N SER A 62 5.08 -12.18 6.45
CA SER A 62 6.11 -12.04 5.41
C SER A 62 5.68 -12.48 4.02
N GLN A 63 4.54 -13.17 3.92
CA GLN A 63 4.04 -13.68 2.64
C GLN A 63 3.44 -12.58 1.77
N PHE A 64 3.72 -12.65 0.48
CA PHE A 64 3.23 -11.71 -0.53
C PHE A 64 2.89 -12.45 -1.82
N PHE A 65 2.14 -11.78 -2.69
CA PHE A 65 1.89 -12.27 -4.05
C PHE A 65 1.98 -11.15 -5.08
N ILE A 66 2.28 -11.54 -6.32
CA ILE A 66 2.27 -10.66 -7.49
C ILE A 66 1.21 -11.16 -8.45
N ILE A 67 0.30 -10.28 -8.91
CA ILE A 67 -0.79 -10.69 -9.81
C ILE A 67 -0.38 -10.65 -11.28
N PHE A 68 -0.81 -11.67 -12.03
CA PHE A 68 -0.59 -11.77 -13.47
C PHE A 68 -1.68 -11.06 -14.28
N LYS A 69 -2.88 -10.95 -13.73
CA LYS A 69 -4.05 -10.31 -14.36
C LYS A 69 -4.85 -9.52 -13.32
N PRO A 70 -5.76 -8.60 -13.76
CA PRO A 70 -6.67 -7.93 -12.85
C PRO A 70 -7.47 -8.93 -12.00
N ALA A 71 -7.50 -8.71 -10.68
CA ALA A 71 -8.06 -9.63 -9.70
C ALA A 71 -8.97 -8.89 -8.71
N HIS A 72 -10.08 -8.34 -9.21
CA HIS A 72 -10.94 -7.45 -8.41
C HIS A 72 -11.58 -8.10 -7.17
N HIS A 73 -11.67 -9.43 -7.12
CA HIS A 73 -12.17 -10.17 -5.97
C HIS A 73 -11.27 -10.07 -4.71
N LEU A 74 -10.04 -9.56 -4.88
CA LEU A 74 -9.05 -9.30 -3.82
C LEU A 74 -9.14 -7.86 -3.24
N ASN A 75 -9.89 -6.97 -3.88
CA ASN A 75 -10.02 -5.57 -3.44
C ASN A 75 -10.58 -5.50 -2.02
N GLY A 76 -10.00 -4.64 -1.18
CA GLY A 76 -10.42 -4.47 0.22
C GLY A 76 -10.12 -5.66 1.14
N LYS A 77 -9.43 -6.70 0.64
CA LYS A 77 -9.03 -7.90 1.41
C LYS A 77 -7.52 -8.04 1.56
N HIS A 78 -6.77 -7.60 0.56
CA HIS A 78 -5.31 -7.68 0.52
C HIS A 78 -4.74 -6.29 0.31
N CYS A 79 -3.77 -5.91 1.14
CA CYS A 79 -3.09 -4.63 1.01
C CYS A 79 -2.15 -4.64 -0.19
N VAL A 80 -2.41 -3.78 -1.18
CA VAL A 80 -1.44 -3.50 -2.25
C VAL A 80 -0.39 -2.56 -1.69
N PHE A 81 0.89 -2.92 -1.79
CA PHE A 81 1.99 -2.11 -1.24
C PHE A 81 3.08 -1.81 -2.26
N GLY A 82 2.95 -2.30 -3.50
CA GLY A 82 3.89 -1.98 -4.57
C GLY A 82 3.44 -2.44 -5.94
N GLU A 83 4.28 -2.17 -6.93
CA GLU A 83 4.12 -2.65 -8.29
C GLU A 83 5.48 -2.89 -8.95
N ILE A 84 5.52 -3.84 -9.89
CA ILE A 84 6.70 -4.06 -10.71
C ILE A 84 6.89 -2.86 -11.64
N VAL A 85 8.06 -2.24 -11.55
CA VAL A 85 8.49 -1.15 -12.45
C VAL A 85 9.32 -1.67 -13.63
N GLU A 86 10.12 -2.73 -13.42
CA GLU A 86 10.98 -3.34 -14.42
C GLU A 86 11.01 -4.87 -14.24
N GLY A 87 11.27 -5.62 -15.31
CA GLY A 87 11.36 -7.08 -15.25
C GLY A 87 10.04 -7.83 -15.44
N LEU A 88 9.06 -7.24 -16.15
CA LEU A 88 7.81 -7.94 -16.50
C LEU A 88 8.05 -9.24 -17.29
N ALA A 89 9.09 -9.32 -18.11
CA ALA A 89 9.47 -10.56 -18.79
C ALA A 89 9.85 -11.68 -17.80
N THR A 90 10.42 -11.34 -16.64
CA THR A 90 10.66 -12.32 -15.56
C THR A 90 9.34 -12.77 -14.95
N LEU A 91 8.37 -11.87 -14.79
CA LEU A 91 7.03 -12.24 -14.34
C LEU A 91 6.33 -13.18 -15.34
N ASP A 92 6.48 -12.94 -16.64
CA ASP A 92 5.97 -13.82 -17.70
C ASP A 92 6.62 -15.21 -17.64
N ALA A 93 7.93 -15.27 -17.40
CA ALA A 93 8.63 -16.53 -17.22
C ALA A 93 8.15 -17.30 -15.97
N ILE A 94 7.91 -16.60 -14.86
CA ILE A 94 7.33 -17.19 -13.64
C ILE A 94 5.94 -17.76 -13.92
N GLU A 95 5.08 -17.02 -14.63
CA GLU A 95 3.73 -17.47 -14.99
C GLU A 95 3.73 -18.71 -15.89
N GLY A 96 4.73 -18.83 -16.78
CA GLY A 96 4.88 -19.95 -17.69
C GLY A 96 5.40 -21.24 -17.06
N VAL A 97 5.81 -21.22 -15.78
CA VAL A 97 6.30 -22.43 -15.11
C VAL A 97 5.14 -23.38 -14.85
N LYS A 98 5.30 -24.64 -15.27
CA LYS A 98 4.34 -25.72 -14.98
C LYS A 98 4.24 -25.95 -13.48
N THR A 99 3.01 -26.13 -13.01
CA THR A 99 2.70 -26.40 -11.60
C THR A 99 2.15 -27.81 -11.40
N GLN A 100 2.26 -28.29 -10.17
CA GLN A 100 1.61 -29.51 -9.69
C GLN A 100 0.12 -29.24 -9.44
N SER A 101 -0.63 -30.27 -9.06
CA SER A 101 -2.06 -30.18 -8.76
C SER A 101 -2.41 -29.26 -7.58
N ASP A 102 -1.44 -28.97 -6.71
CA ASP A 102 -1.56 -28.08 -5.55
C ASP A 102 -0.98 -26.68 -5.82
N ASP A 103 -0.87 -26.29 -7.09
CA ASP A 103 -0.31 -25.02 -7.57
C ASP A 103 1.19 -24.81 -7.27
N ARG A 104 1.93 -25.83 -6.79
CA ARG A 104 3.38 -25.71 -6.56
C ARG A 104 4.15 -25.77 -7.88
N PRO A 105 5.09 -24.85 -8.16
CA PRO A 105 5.96 -24.95 -9.33
C PRO A 105 6.74 -26.27 -9.36
N ILE A 106 6.75 -26.96 -10.50
CA ILE A 106 7.57 -28.17 -10.71
C ILE A 106 9.05 -27.82 -10.65
N ALA A 107 9.43 -26.76 -11.36
CA ALA A 107 10.76 -26.17 -11.26
C ALA A 107 10.74 -25.10 -10.15
N PRO A 108 11.56 -25.22 -9.09
CA PRO A 108 11.58 -24.24 -8.01
C PRO A 108 11.94 -22.84 -8.51
N ILE A 109 11.10 -21.86 -8.17
CA ILE A 109 11.35 -20.44 -8.44
C ILE A 109 11.80 -19.79 -7.13
N VAL A 110 13.03 -19.28 -7.11
CA VAL A 110 13.68 -18.80 -5.87
C VAL A 110 14.12 -17.35 -5.99
N ILE A 111 13.92 -16.59 -4.91
CA ILE A 111 14.52 -15.25 -4.77
C ILE A 111 15.93 -15.46 -4.21
N ALA A 112 16.93 -15.36 -5.08
CA ALA A 112 18.32 -15.62 -4.73
C ALA A 112 18.95 -14.47 -3.94
N ARG A 113 18.62 -13.22 -4.29
CA ARG A 113 19.14 -12.00 -3.65
C ARG A 113 18.08 -10.91 -3.66
N CYS A 114 18.09 -10.05 -2.66
CA CYS A 114 17.30 -8.82 -2.60
C CYS A 114 18.19 -7.64 -2.18
N GLY A 115 17.68 -6.43 -2.37
CA GLY A 115 18.37 -5.20 -2.00
C GLY A 115 17.43 -4.00 -2.15
N GLN A 116 17.89 -2.84 -1.70
CA GLN A 116 17.16 -1.58 -1.81
C GLN A 116 17.90 -0.63 -2.75
N LEU A 117 17.18 -0.05 -3.70
CA LEU A 117 17.72 1.01 -4.55
C LEU A 117 17.63 2.35 -3.82
N GLU A 118 18.74 3.08 -3.75
CA GLU A 118 18.73 4.45 -3.22
C GLU A 118 18.02 5.39 -4.20
N ARG A 119 17.06 6.14 -3.68
CA ARG A 119 16.36 7.16 -4.47
C ARG A 119 17.33 8.31 -4.74
N ARG A 120 17.79 8.45 -5.99
CA ARG A 120 18.56 9.63 -6.39
C ARG A 120 17.67 10.87 -6.32
N VAL A 121 17.95 11.77 -5.38
CA VAL A 121 17.30 13.09 -5.33
C VAL A 121 17.92 13.94 -6.44
N VAL A 122 17.26 14.01 -7.59
CA VAL A 122 17.61 14.98 -8.63
C VAL A 122 17.11 16.33 -8.13
N GLY A 123 18.03 17.26 -7.83
CA GLY A 123 17.70 18.57 -7.27
C GLY A 123 16.72 19.32 -8.16
N VAL A 124 15.47 19.46 -7.69
CA VAL A 124 14.48 20.32 -8.35
C VAL A 124 14.94 21.76 -8.14
N LYS A 125 15.40 22.41 -9.22
CA LYS A 125 15.70 23.83 -9.20
C LYS A 125 14.42 24.59 -8.85
N ARG A 126 14.44 25.26 -7.70
CA ARG A 126 13.37 26.15 -7.22
C ARG A 126 13.10 27.20 -8.31
N VAL A 127 11.94 27.12 -8.97
CA VAL A 127 11.48 28.18 -9.86
C VAL A 127 11.22 29.42 -8.99
N LYS A 128 12.04 30.47 -9.15
CA LYS A 128 11.83 31.75 -8.49
C LYS A 128 10.56 32.38 -9.09
N ARG A 129 9.47 32.43 -8.32
CA ARG A 129 8.30 33.25 -8.64
C ARG A 129 8.74 34.72 -8.73
N LYS A 130 8.63 35.31 -9.92
CA LYS A 130 8.77 36.75 -10.14
C LYS A 130 7.54 37.41 -9.49
N LYS A 131 7.74 38.22 -8.45
CA LYS A 131 6.70 39.12 -7.93
C LYS A 131 6.57 40.27 -8.93
N ASN A 132 5.43 40.38 -9.61
CA ASN A 132 5.01 41.67 -10.15
C ASN A 132 4.29 42.42 -9.02
N ALA A 133 4.78 43.62 -8.74
CA ALA A 133 4.14 44.60 -7.90
C ALA A 133 3.39 45.56 -8.82
N GLU A 134 2.07 45.65 -8.64
CA GLU A 134 1.30 46.82 -9.03
C GLU A 134 0.46 47.19 -7.81
N ALA A 135 0.71 48.40 -7.33
CA ALA A 135 -0.06 49.10 -6.33
C ALA A 135 -1.10 49.94 -7.07
N GLU A 136 -2.34 50.00 -6.57
CA GLU A 136 -3.14 51.24 -6.54
C GLU A 136 -4.08 51.20 -5.33
N GLU A 137 -4.23 52.38 -4.73
CA GLU A 137 -4.83 52.72 -3.45
C GLU A 137 -5.93 53.78 -3.68
N SER A 138 -7.06 53.69 -2.97
CA SER A 138 -7.86 54.82 -2.41
C SER A 138 -9.11 54.22 -1.74
N ALA A 139 -9.24 54.30 -0.40
CA ALA A 139 -9.82 55.40 0.41
C ALA A 139 -11.36 55.39 0.38
N ASP A 140 -12.15 55.53 1.44
CA ASP A 140 -11.99 55.65 2.90
C ASP A 140 -13.43 55.52 3.49
N ASP A 141 -13.54 55.65 4.81
CA ASP A 141 -14.72 55.99 5.64
C ASP A 141 -15.48 54.88 6.39
N SER A 142 -14.91 54.56 7.57
CA SER A 142 -15.46 54.68 8.95
C SER A 142 -16.89 54.16 9.27
N ASP A 143 -17.27 53.70 10.47
CA ASP A 143 -16.80 53.93 11.84
C ASP A 143 -17.38 52.85 12.80
N SER A 144 -16.67 52.66 13.91
CA SER A 144 -17.11 52.26 15.27
C SER A 144 -17.73 50.88 15.52
N SER A 145 -17.05 50.00 16.27
CA SER A 145 -16.98 49.94 17.76
C SER A 145 -18.36 49.60 18.37
N SER A 146 -18.56 48.68 19.32
CA SER A 146 -17.72 48.17 20.38
C SER A 146 -18.48 47.06 21.15
N SER A 147 -17.71 46.24 21.88
CA SER A 147 -18.04 45.73 23.22
C SER A 147 -19.06 44.58 23.46
N SER A 148 -18.48 43.46 23.88
CA SER A 148 -18.63 42.85 25.23
C SER A 148 -19.87 42.04 25.64
N SER A 149 -19.52 40.91 26.31
CA SER A 149 -20.17 40.29 27.48
C SER A 149 -21.45 39.50 27.23
N SER A 150 -21.89 38.53 28.02
CA SER A 150 -21.39 37.61 29.06
C SER A 150 -22.66 36.90 29.56
N SER A 151 -22.52 35.63 30.00
CA SER A 151 -23.50 34.95 30.89
C SER A 151 -24.84 34.56 30.23
N ASP A 152 -25.54 33.49 30.58
CA ASP A 152 -25.76 32.89 31.89
C ASP A 152 -26.29 31.44 31.75
N LYS A 153 -25.83 30.58 32.68
CA LYS A 153 -26.60 29.62 33.51
C LYS A 153 -27.96 29.13 32.96
N LYS A 154 -28.38 27.86 33.11
CA LYS A 154 -28.47 27.10 34.37
C LYS A 154 -29.16 25.73 34.15
N LYS A 155 -28.69 24.75 34.94
CA LYS A 155 -29.47 23.78 35.76
C LYS A 155 -30.06 22.48 35.15
N LYS A 156 -29.47 21.39 35.66
CA LYS A 156 -30.04 20.36 36.59
C LYS A 156 -31.21 19.47 36.11
N LYS A 157 -30.97 18.14 36.11
CA LYS A 157 -31.43 17.10 37.09
C LYS A 157 -31.27 15.72 36.42
N LYS A 158 -30.45 14.78 36.92
CA LYS A 158 -30.59 13.86 38.08
C LYS A 158 -31.75 12.86 37.96
N LYS A 159 -31.41 11.59 38.27
CA LYS A 159 -32.19 10.34 38.40
C LYS A 159 -32.13 9.49 37.11
N LYS A 160 -31.78 8.21 37.15
CA LYS A 160 -31.79 7.22 38.24
C LYS A 160 -30.72 6.17 37.95
#